data_AF-A0A1P8RXY9-F1
#
_entry.id   AF-A0A1P8RXY9-F1
#
_cell.length_a   1.000
_cell.length_b   1.000
_cell.length_c   1.000
_cell.angle_alpha   90.00
_cell.angle_beta   90.00
_cell.angle_gamma   90.00
#
_symmetry.space_group_name_H-M   'P 1'
#
loop_
_entity.id
_entity.type
_entity.pdbx_description
1 polymer ?
#
loop_
_entity_poly.entity_id
_entity_poly.type
_entity_poly.pdbx_seq_one_letter_code
_entity_poly.pdbx_strand_id
1 'polypeptide(L)'
;MKLTKENIDFIDNYLKKGGIKYWDVRLEMVDHLVSDIENYEGAADFETAFNHSLVNVGWDKNLEVVHMQSWKSTNKIYRKMHFDEILKLLKNPATLIGFVAFYLLFNRIAVIFSEYLKLVAFTVLLVPILVLLYESVKTWIKKLGKSVNMQYGLFYFSFGLIMINLPLQLLPKTYLNIWLPFLMTVYLLMKVAGYKVYKYAYKKMLKLKYLYNET
;
A
#
# COMPACT_ATOMS: atom_id res chain seq x y z
N MET A 1 -29.46 -17.89 10.70
CA MET A 1 -28.98 -18.86 11.73
C MET A 1 -27.73 -18.34 12.42
N LYS A 2 -27.25 -18.86 13.56
CA LYS A 2 -25.97 -18.42 14.15
C LYS A 2 -24.86 -19.39 13.80
N LEU A 3 -23.71 -18.91 13.32
CA LEU A 3 -22.61 -19.78 12.90
C LEU A 3 -21.70 -20.19 14.07
N THR A 4 -21.22 -21.44 14.01
CA THR A 4 -20.20 -21.93 14.95
C THR A 4 -18.79 -21.59 14.45
N LYS A 5 -17.79 -21.78 15.31
CA LYS A 5 -16.39 -21.58 14.93
C LYS A 5 -15.95 -22.52 13.81
N GLU A 6 -16.43 -23.76 13.83
CA GLU A 6 -16.15 -24.76 12.79
C GLU A 6 -16.69 -24.32 11.43
N ASN A 7 -17.86 -23.68 11.41
CA ASN A 7 -18.43 -23.12 10.18
C ASN A 7 -17.57 -21.97 9.63
N ILE A 8 -17.09 -21.08 10.49
CA ILE A 8 -16.20 -19.97 10.11
C ILE A 8 -14.86 -20.51 9.59
N ASP A 9 -14.29 -21.50 10.27
CA ASP A 9 -13.05 -22.17 9.84
C ASP A 9 -13.24 -22.91 8.51
N PHE A 10 -14.41 -23.50 8.27
CA PHE A 10 -14.75 -24.09 6.97
C PHE A 10 -14.74 -23.03 5.86
N ILE A 11 -15.38 -21.87 6.08
CA ILE A 11 -15.43 -20.76 5.12
C ILE A 11 -14.01 -20.24 4.81
N ASP A 12 -13.18 -19.93 5.82
CA ASP A 12 -11.81 -19.45 5.57
C ASP A 12 -10.99 -20.48 4.79
N ASN A 13 -11.10 -21.77 5.13
CA ASN A 13 -10.40 -22.84 4.43
C ASN A 13 -10.87 -23.00 2.98
N TYR A 14 -12.17 -22.88 2.72
CA TYR A 14 -12.72 -22.89 1.36
C TYR A 14 -12.11 -21.74 0.53
N LEU A 15 -12.15 -20.51 1.03
CA LEU A 15 -11.61 -19.33 0.35
C LEU A 15 -10.10 -19.42 0.13
N LYS A 16 -9.36 -19.95 1.12
CA LYS A 16 -7.92 -20.16 1.03
C LYS A 16 -7.56 -21.19 -0.03
N LYS A 17 -8.27 -22.33 -0.09
CA LYS A 17 -8.10 -23.36 -1.14
C LYS A 17 -8.50 -22.84 -2.51
N GLY A 18 -9.51 -21.97 -2.57
CA GLY A 18 -9.94 -21.27 -3.78
C GLY A 18 -8.98 -20.19 -4.30
N GLY A 19 -7.84 -19.97 -3.64
CA GLY A 19 -6.79 -19.09 -4.15
C GLY A 19 -6.79 -17.67 -3.58
N ILE A 20 -7.60 -17.37 -2.55
CA ILE A 20 -7.56 -16.06 -1.89
C ILE A 20 -6.33 -15.99 -0.96
N LYS A 21 -5.23 -15.44 -1.49
CA LYS A 21 -3.91 -15.44 -0.82
C LYS A 21 -3.81 -14.48 0.38
N TYR A 22 -4.50 -13.34 0.32
CA TYR A 22 -4.38 -12.26 1.29
C TYR A 22 -5.30 -12.47 2.49
N TRP A 23 -4.76 -12.40 3.70
CA TRP A 23 -5.54 -12.66 4.91
C TRP A 23 -6.58 -11.56 5.17
N ASP A 24 -6.27 -10.31 4.84
CA ASP A 24 -7.19 -9.18 5.03
C ASP A 24 -8.36 -9.23 4.03
N VAL A 25 -8.11 -9.74 2.82
CA VAL A 25 -9.18 -10.02 1.83
C VAL A 25 -10.03 -11.20 2.30
N ARG A 26 -9.42 -12.31 2.75
CA ARG A 26 -10.21 -13.44 3.28
C ARG A 26 -11.07 -13.03 4.46
N LEU A 27 -10.55 -12.20 5.36
CA LEU A 27 -11.31 -11.72 6.51
C LEU A 27 -12.57 -10.95 6.07
N GLU A 28 -12.44 -10.03 5.13
CA GLU A 28 -13.59 -9.29 4.56
C GLU A 28 -14.58 -10.22 3.86
N MET A 29 -14.07 -11.24 3.15
CA MET A 29 -14.92 -12.23 2.48
C MET A 29 -15.65 -13.15 3.47
N VAL A 30 -14.98 -13.58 4.54
CA VAL A 30 -15.58 -14.37 5.63
C VAL A 30 -16.68 -13.56 6.29
N ASP A 31 -16.42 -12.30 6.65
CA ASP A 31 -17.40 -11.39 7.28
C ASP A 31 -18.66 -11.22 6.42
N HIS A 32 -18.48 -11.06 5.10
CA HIS A 32 -19.58 -10.96 4.15
C HIS A 32 -20.39 -12.27 4.06
N LEU A 33 -19.74 -13.43 3.95
CA LEU A 33 -20.43 -14.72 3.88
C LEU A 33 -21.14 -15.07 5.19
N VAL A 34 -20.51 -14.80 6.33
CA VAL A 34 -21.10 -14.99 7.65
C VAL A 34 -22.36 -14.14 7.76
N SER A 35 -22.27 -12.85 7.43
CA SER A 35 -23.42 -11.94 7.47
C SER A 35 -24.57 -12.41 6.57
N ASP A 36 -24.28 -12.84 5.34
CA ASP A 36 -25.30 -13.34 4.41
C ASP A 36 -25.96 -14.64 4.90
N ILE A 37 -25.17 -15.58 5.45
CA ILE A 37 -25.68 -16.86 5.97
C ILE A 37 -26.50 -16.65 7.25
N GLU A 38 -26.04 -15.76 8.13
CA GLU A 38 -26.75 -15.51 9.39
C GLU A 38 -28.10 -14.84 9.15
N ASN A 39 -28.18 -13.98 8.13
CA ASN A 39 -29.40 -13.31 7.68
C ASN A 39 -30.25 -14.15 6.69
N TYR A 40 -29.84 -15.37 6.38
CA TYR A 40 -30.61 -16.25 5.51
C TYR A 40 -31.94 -16.65 6.19
N GLU A 41 -33.07 -16.26 5.60
CA GLU A 41 -34.42 -16.48 6.15
C GLU A 41 -35.02 -17.85 5.80
N GLY A 42 -34.40 -18.61 4.90
CA GLY A 42 -34.84 -19.96 4.57
C GLY A 42 -34.52 -20.94 5.69
N ALA A 43 -35.45 -21.86 5.97
CA ALA A 43 -35.18 -23.00 6.85
C ALA A 43 -34.24 -23.99 6.12
N ALA A 44 -32.94 -23.71 6.18
CA ALA A 44 -31.92 -24.52 5.53
C ALA A 44 -30.75 -24.79 6.47
N ASP A 45 -30.04 -25.89 6.21
CA ASP A 45 -28.79 -26.19 6.88
C ASP A 45 -27.65 -25.25 6.45
N PHE A 46 -26.53 -25.33 7.15
CA PHE A 46 -25.36 -24.49 6.89
C PHE A 46 -24.87 -24.62 5.44
N GLU A 47 -24.78 -25.83 4.90
CA GLU A 47 -24.24 -26.08 3.56
C GLU A 47 -25.11 -25.45 2.48
N THR A 48 -26.44 -25.56 2.62
CA THR A 48 -27.40 -24.94 1.71
C THR A 48 -27.30 -23.40 1.78
N ALA A 49 -27.29 -22.83 2.99
CA ALA A 49 -27.17 -21.39 3.16
C ALA A 49 -25.81 -20.84 2.66
N PHE A 50 -24.73 -21.59 2.87
CA PHE A 50 -23.39 -21.26 2.38
C PHE A 50 -23.33 -21.27 0.84
N ASN A 51 -23.81 -22.33 0.19
CA ASN A 51 -23.85 -22.41 -1.27
C ASN A 51 -24.73 -21.32 -1.87
N HIS A 52 -25.87 -21.02 -1.25
CA HIS A 52 -26.73 -19.91 -1.66
C HIS A 52 -25.99 -18.57 -1.54
N SER A 53 -25.31 -18.32 -0.42
CA SER A 53 -24.52 -17.11 -0.21
C SER A 53 -23.43 -16.96 -1.28
N LEU A 54 -22.68 -18.02 -1.60
CA LEU A 54 -21.68 -18.01 -2.67
C LEU A 54 -22.27 -17.61 -4.02
N VAL A 55 -23.42 -18.16 -4.40
CA VAL A 55 -24.09 -17.80 -5.66
C VAL A 55 -24.58 -16.35 -5.63
N ASN A 56 -25.16 -15.91 -4.51
CA ASN A 56 -25.70 -14.56 -4.33
C ASN A 56 -24.61 -13.48 -4.54
N VAL A 57 -23.41 -13.70 -3.99
CA VAL A 57 -22.28 -12.77 -4.15
C VAL A 57 -21.43 -13.04 -5.41
N GLY A 58 -21.79 -14.06 -6.20
CA GLY A 58 -21.09 -14.45 -7.44
C GLY A 58 -19.72 -15.09 -7.23
N TRP A 59 -19.51 -15.77 -6.10
CA TRP A 59 -18.26 -16.43 -5.69
C TRP A 59 -18.29 -17.95 -5.89
N ASP A 60 -19.37 -18.49 -6.45
CA ASP A 60 -19.59 -19.91 -6.76
C ASP A 60 -18.67 -20.44 -7.88
N LYS A 61 -18.09 -19.55 -8.69
CA LYS A 61 -17.28 -19.90 -9.86
C LYS A 61 -15.78 -19.78 -9.59
N ASN A 62 -15.17 -18.66 -9.99
CA ASN A 62 -13.73 -18.46 -9.94
C ASN A 62 -13.37 -17.32 -8.98
N LEU A 63 -12.89 -17.72 -7.80
CA LEU A 63 -12.41 -16.81 -6.76
C LEU A 63 -11.15 -16.01 -7.18
N GLU A 64 -10.45 -16.41 -8.25
CA GLU A 64 -9.34 -15.63 -8.81
C GLU A 64 -9.80 -14.27 -9.36
N VAL A 65 -11.01 -14.20 -9.93
CA VAL A 65 -11.58 -12.93 -10.41
C VAL A 65 -11.82 -11.99 -9.23
N VAL A 66 -12.37 -12.52 -8.13
CA VAL A 66 -12.60 -11.78 -6.89
C VAL A 66 -11.27 -11.30 -6.31
N HIS A 67 -10.27 -12.18 -6.24
CA HIS A 67 -8.92 -11.84 -5.81
C HIS A 67 -8.32 -10.67 -6.63
N MET A 68 -8.44 -10.73 -7.95
CA MET A 68 -7.96 -9.69 -8.86
C MET A 68 -8.74 -8.38 -8.68
N GLN A 69 -10.05 -8.44 -8.45
CA GLN A 69 -10.88 -7.28 -8.18
C GLN A 69 -10.49 -6.60 -6.86
N SER A 70 -10.30 -7.35 -5.77
CA SER A 70 -9.80 -6.81 -4.49
C SER A 70 -8.43 -6.15 -4.65
N TRP A 71 -7.58 -6.71 -5.51
CA TRP A 71 -6.31 -6.09 -5.89
C TRP A 71 -6.47 -4.76 -6.61
N LYS A 72 -7.30 -4.72 -7.65
CA LYS A 72 -7.54 -3.51 -8.45
C LYS A 72 -8.22 -2.42 -7.64
N SER A 73 -9.21 -2.78 -6.81
CA SER A 73 -9.93 -1.83 -5.95
C SER A 73 -9.00 -1.24 -4.89
N THR A 74 -8.20 -2.08 -4.22
CA THR A 74 -7.19 -1.62 -3.26
C THR A 74 -6.19 -0.69 -3.94
N ASN A 75 -5.64 -1.06 -5.10
CA ASN A 75 -4.72 -0.19 -5.83
C ASN A 75 -5.34 1.18 -6.13
N LYS A 76 -6.59 1.22 -6.60
CA LYS A 76 -7.29 2.47 -6.91
C LYS A 76 -7.37 3.40 -5.70
N ILE A 77 -7.66 2.85 -4.52
CA ILE A 77 -7.70 3.59 -3.25
C ILE A 77 -6.32 4.15 -2.91
N TYR A 78 -5.28 3.31 -2.91
CA TYR A 78 -3.94 3.70 -2.52
C TYR A 78 -3.28 4.67 -3.51
N ARG A 79 -3.55 4.51 -4.81
CA ARG A 79 -3.14 5.47 -5.85
C ARG A 79 -3.72 6.84 -5.61
N LYS A 80 -5.03 6.89 -5.36
CA LYS A 80 -5.73 8.14 -5.06
C LYS A 80 -5.17 8.78 -3.79
N MET A 81 -5.01 7.99 -2.72
CA MET A 81 -4.45 8.47 -1.46
C MET A 81 -3.03 9.04 -1.62
N HIS A 82 -2.17 8.37 -2.40
CA HIS A 82 -0.82 8.85 -2.67
C HIS A 82 -0.84 10.19 -3.42
N PHE A 83 -1.69 10.31 -4.44
CA PHE A 83 -1.86 11.55 -5.18
C PHE A 83 -2.43 12.68 -4.31
N ASP A 84 -3.45 12.38 -3.50
CA ASP A 84 -4.05 13.33 -2.57
C ASP A 84 -3.04 13.83 -1.53
N GLU A 85 -2.16 12.96 -1.01
CA GLU A 85 -1.08 13.35 -0.10
C GLU A 85 -0.02 14.22 -0.79
N ILE A 86 0.32 13.97 -2.06
CA ILE A 86 1.19 14.86 -2.83
C ILE A 86 0.55 16.26 -2.94
N LEU A 87 -0.73 16.32 -3.35
CA LEU A 87 -1.43 17.60 -3.47
C LEU A 87 -1.54 18.32 -2.12
N LYS A 88 -1.76 17.58 -1.03
CA LYS A 88 -1.82 18.14 0.33
C LYS A 88 -0.47 18.72 0.76
N LEU A 89 0.63 18.06 0.44
CA LEU A 89 1.99 18.57 0.70
C LEU A 89 2.31 19.83 -0.12
N LEU A 90 1.82 19.92 -1.36
CA LEU A 90 2.03 21.10 -2.20
C LEU A 90 1.12 22.28 -1.80
N LYS A 91 -0.09 22.02 -1.31
CA LYS A 91 -1.04 23.05 -0.87
C LYS A 91 -0.73 23.60 0.53
N ASN A 92 0.00 22.86 1.36
CA ASN A 92 0.40 23.33 2.68
C ASN A 92 1.63 24.26 2.56
N PRO A 93 1.53 25.54 2.98
CA PRO A 93 2.61 26.51 2.78
C PRO A 93 3.93 26.12 3.47
N ALA A 94 3.87 25.56 4.68
CA ALA A 94 5.07 25.19 5.42
C ALA A 94 5.85 24.06 4.73
N THR A 95 5.14 23.04 4.24
CA THR A 95 5.79 21.95 3.48
C THR A 95 6.27 22.41 2.12
N LEU A 96 5.51 23.28 1.43
CA LEU A 96 5.93 23.87 0.17
C LEU A 96 7.22 24.69 0.32
N ILE A 97 7.28 25.56 1.33
CA ILE A 97 8.49 26.33 1.66
C ILE A 97 9.66 25.38 1.94
N GLY A 98 9.44 24.28 2.67
CA GLY A 98 10.46 23.26 2.92
C GLY A 98 11.03 22.65 1.64
N PHE A 99 10.18 22.25 0.69
CA PHE A 99 10.62 21.69 -0.59
C PHE A 99 11.32 22.74 -1.48
N VAL A 100 10.83 23.98 -1.50
CA VAL A 100 11.47 25.09 -2.23
C VAL A 100 12.84 25.40 -1.64
N ALA A 101 12.94 25.50 -0.32
CA ALA A 101 14.22 25.73 0.36
C ALA A 101 15.20 24.59 0.09
N PHE A 102 14.75 23.34 0.16
CA PHE A 102 15.56 22.18 -0.20
C PHE A 102 16.07 22.26 -1.65
N TYR A 103 15.19 22.57 -2.61
CA TYR A 103 15.57 22.75 -4.01
C TYR A 103 16.64 23.85 -4.18
N LEU A 104 16.44 25.01 -3.57
CA LEU A 104 17.38 26.14 -3.66
C LEU A 104 18.74 25.79 -3.05
N LEU A 105 18.76 25.16 -1.88
CA LEU A 105 20.01 24.72 -1.24
C LEU A 105 20.75 23.68 -2.09
N PHE A 106 20.02 22.71 -2.63
CA PHE A 106 20.62 21.69 -3.50
C PHE A 106 21.12 22.32 -4.81
N ASN A 107 20.39 23.26 -5.38
CA ASN A 107 20.87 24.00 -6.56
C ASN A 107 22.15 24.80 -6.26
N ARG A 108 22.28 25.41 -5.07
CA ARG A 108 23.51 26.08 -4.66
C ARG A 108 24.70 25.11 -4.56
N ILE A 109 24.48 23.91 -4.02
CA ILE A 109 25.50 22.85 -4.02
C ILE A 109 25.88 22.48 -5.45
N ALA A 110 24.91 22.33 -6.34
CA ALA A 110 25.14 21.96 -7.74
C ALA A 110 26.02 22.96 -8.51
N VAL A 111 25.90 24.25 -8.18
CA VAL A 111 26.62 25.35 -8.86
C VAL A 111 27.97 25.64 -8.21
N ILE A 112 28.01 25.76 -6.87
CA ILE A 112 29.20 26.23 -6.15
C ILE A 112 30.11 25.06 -5.74
N PHE A 113 29.53 23.92 -5.40
CA PHE A 113 30.18 22.77 -4.78
C PHE A 113 29.94 21.51 -5.63
N SER A 114 30.09 21.64 -6.94
CA SER A 114 29.65 20.65 -7.93
C SER A 114 30.32 19.28 -7.74
N GLU A 115 31.53 19.23 -7.18
CA GLU A 115 32.26 18.02 -6.83
C GLU A 115 31.54 17.16 -5.77
N TYR A 116 30.72 17.76 -4.90
CA TYR A 116 29.93 17.07 -3.88
C TYR A 116 28.52 16.70 -4.36
N LEU A 117 28.09 17.16 -5.55
CA LEU A 117 26.72 17.00 -6.04
C LEU A 117 26.26 15.54 -6.03
N LYS A 118 27.09 14.63 -6.52
CA LYS A 118 26.77 13.19 -6.59
C LYS A 118 26.66 12.56 -5.20
N LEU A 119 27.52 12.96 -4.27
CA LEU A 119 27.49 12.47 -2.89
C LEU A 119 26.21 12.90 -2.17
N VAL A 120 25.81 14.16 -2.34
CA VAL A 120 24.57 14.69 -1.78
C VAL A 120 23.36 13.99 -2.41
N ALA A 121 23.32 13.83 -3.74
CA ALA A 121 22.26 13.11 -4.42
C ALA A 121 22.13 11.65 -3.95
N PHE A 122 23.27 10.96 -3.80
CA PHE A 122 23.31 9.61 -3.26
C PHE A 122 22.75 9.55 -1.84
N THR A 123 23.11 10.50 -0.98
CA THR A 123 22.61 10.58 0.40
C THR A 123 21.09 10.78 0.43
N VAL A 124 20.57 11.69 -0.42
CA VAL A 124 19.13 11.95 -0.56
C VAL A 124 18.36 10.71 -1.01
N LEU A 125 18.95 9.89 -1.90
CA LEU A 125 18.37 8.62 -2.32
C LEU A 125 18.46 7.54 -1.23
N LEU A 126 19.60 7.44 -0.55
CA LEU A 126 19.91 6.35 0.37
C LEU A 126 19.06 6.43 1.66
N VAL A 127 18.90 7.62 2.25
CA VAL A 127 18.20 7.76 3.53
C VAL A 127 16.76 7.20 3.47
N PRO A 128 15.91 7.57 2.49
CA PRO A 128 14.57 7.00 2.37
C PRO A 128 14.56 5.48 2.07
N ILE A 129 15.60 4.95 1.41
CA ILE A 129 15.74 3.50 1.19
C ILE A 129 15.97 2.79 2.52
N LEU A 130 16.86 3.31 3.37
CA LEU A 130 17.11 2.73 4.69
C LEU A 130 15.84 2.75 5.57
N VAL A 131 15.08 3.84 5.52
CA VAL A 131 13.77 3.92 6.22
C VAL A 131 12.78 2.90 5.66
N LEU A 132 12.71 2.74 4.33
CA LEU A 132 11.87 1.73 3.67
C LEU A 132 12.26 0.31 4.10
N LEU A 133 13.55 -0.02 4.16
CA LEU A 133 14.03 -1.33 4.59
C LEU A 133 13.67 -1.59 6.06
N TYR A 134 13.93 -0.63 6.94
CA TYR A 134 13.56 -0.71 8.35
C TYR A 134 12.05 -0.96 8.54
N GLU A 135 11.21 -0.18 7.86
CA GLU A 135 9.75 -0.31 7.93
C GLU A 135 9.25 -1.63 7.33
N SER A 136 9.91 -2.15 6.29
CA SER A 136 9.63 -3.46 5.70
C SER A 136 9.94 -4.60 6.67
N VAL A 137 11.11 -4.56 7.33
CA VAL A 137 11.51 -5.53 8.37
C VAL A 137 10.52 -5.49 9.53
N LYS A 138 10.16 -4.29 9.99
CA LYS A 138 9.15 -4.12 11.05
C LYS A 138 7.80 -4.72 10.68
N THR A 139 7.34 -4.49 9.45
CA THR A 139 6.10 -5.08 8.91
C THR A 139 6.15 -6.60 8.87
N TRP A 140 7.31 -7.16 8.50
CA TRP A 140 7.55 -8.59 8.50
C TRP A 140 7.53 -9.20 9.91
N ILE A 141 8.23 -8.60 10.87
CA ILE A 141 8.25 -9.03 12.29
C ILE A 141 6.83 -9.04 12.87
N LYS A 142 6.01 -8.03 12.55
CA LYS A 142 4.60 -7.96 12.97
C LYS A 142 3.68 -8.91 12.18
N LYS A 143 4.22 -9.71 11.26
CA LYS A 143 3.49 -10.65 10.38
C LYS A 143 2.31 -9.97 9.67
N LEU A 144 2.52 -8.77 9.14
CA LEU A 144 1.51 -8.02 8.37
C LEU A 144 1.69 -8.15 6.85
N GLY A 145 2.80 -8.75 6.39
CA GLY A 145 3.20 -8.72 4.98
C GLY A 145 2.28 -9.46 3.98
N LYS A 146 1.46 -10.41 4.43
CA LYS A 146 0.47 -11.12 3.57
C LYS A 146 -0.88 -10.38 3.47
N SER A 147 -0.85 -9.05 3.49
CA SER A 147 -2.02 -8.19 3.31
C SER A 147 -1.92 -7.42 2.00
N VAL A 148 -3.03 -7.31 1.26
CA VAL A 148 -3.07 -6.52 0.03
C VAL A 148 -2.88 -5.02 0.32
N ASN A 149 -3.48 -4.53 1.40
CA ASN A 149 -3.33 -3.15 1.86
C ASN A 149 -1.86 -2.83 2.19
N MET A 150 -1.19 -3.75 2.89
CA MET A 150 0.22 -3.57 3.28
C MET A 150 1.15 -3.60 2.06
N GLN A 151 0.88 -4.46 1.09
CA GLN A 151 1.63 -4.50 -0.16
C GLN A 151 1.53 -3.20 -0.95
N TYR A 152 0.31 -2.63 -1.10
CA TYR A 152 0.17 -1.33 -1.75
C TYR A 152 0.76 -0.18 -0.93
N GLY A 153 0.67 -0.23 0.39
CA GLY A 153 1.36 0.73 1.27
C GLY A 153 2.87 0.75 1.02
N LEU A 154 3.51 -0.42 0.99
CA LEU A 154 4.94 -0.55 0.69
C LEU A 154 5.27 -0.18 -0.77
N PHE A 155 4.43 -0.57 -1.72
CA PHE A 155 4.58 -0.22 -3.13
C PHE A 155 4.58 1.30 -3.32
N TYR A 156 3.62 2.03 -2.76
CA TYR A 156 3.60 3.49 -2.89
C TYR A 156 4.71 4.18 -2.10
N PHE A 157 5.21 3.58 -1.02
CA PHE A 157 6.41 4.07 -0.37
C PHE A 157 7.66 3.84 -1.23
N SER A 158 7.77 2.73 -1.96
CA SER A 158 8.87 2.47 -2.87
C SER A 158 8.75 3.22 -4.21
N PHE A 159 7.53 3.60 -4.62
CA PHE A 159 7.18 4.16 -5.94
C PHE A 159 8.09 5.31 -6.40
N GLY A 160 8.48 6.22 -5.50
CA GLY A 160 9.41 7.30 -5.84
C GLY A 160 10.75 6.82 -6.42
N LEU A 161 11.25 5.64 -6.01
CA LEU A 161 12.48 5.03 -6.58
C LEU A 161 12.27 4.56 -8.01
N ILE A 162 11.09 3.98 -8.28
CA ILE A 162 10.74 3.52 -9.63
C ILE A 162 10.61 4.72 -10.55
N MET A 163 9.91 5.77 -10.09
CA MET A 163 9.65 6.97 -10.88
C MET A 163 10.91 7.79 -11.18
N ILE A 164 11.92 7.76 -10.31
CA ILE A 164 13.15 8.54 -10.51
C ILE A 164 14.15 7.85 -11.45
N ASN A 165 14.04 6.53 -11.63
CA ASN A 165 15.01 5.74 -12.37
C ASN A 165 15.12 6.17 -13.85
N LEU A 166 13.98 6.21 -14.57
CA LEU A 166 13.98 6.57 -15.99
C LEU A 166 14.46 8.02 -16.25
N PRO A 167 13.97 9.05 -15.53
CA PRO A 167 14.48 10.41 -15.69
C PRO A 167 15.99 10.53 -15.44
N LEU A 168 16.53 9.81 -14.46
CA LEU A 168 17.98 9.83 -14.19
C LEU A 168 18.80 9.21 -15.32
N GLN A 169 18.31 8.14 -15.95
CA GLN A 169 18.99 7.50 -17.08
C GLN A 169 18.96 8.34 -18.34
N LEU A 170 17.86 9.07 -18.57
CA LEU A 170 17.69 9.93 -19.74
C LEU A 170 18.38 11.29 -19.60
N LEU A 171 18.91 11.63 -18.41
CA LEU A 171 19.44 12.95 -18.14
C LEU A 171 20.82 13.16 -18.80
N PRO A 172 20.97 14.10 -19.76
CA PRO A 172 22.27 14.36 -20.36
C PRO A 172 23.23 14.96 -19.34
N LYS A 173 24.51 14.53 -19.41
CA LYS A 173 25.55 15.00 -18.48
C LYS A 173 25.69 16.53 -18.45
N THR A 174 25.51 17.19 -19.60
CA THR A 174 25.58 18.66 -19.75
C THR A 174 24.57 19.40 -18.87
N TYR A 175 23.40 18.81 -18.60
CA TYR A 175 22.33 19.44 -17.83
C TYR A 175 22.16 18.83 -16.44
N LEU A 176 23.10 17.99 -15.99
CA LEU A 176 23.03 17.27 -14.72
C LEU A 176 22.85 18.23 -13.54
N ASN A 177 23.64 19.31 -13.49
CA ASN A 177 23.63 20.26 -12.36
C ASN A 177 22.31 21.03 -12.24
N ILE A 178 21.53 21.14 -13.32
CA ILE A 178 20.24 21.84 -13.34
C ILE A 178 19.12 20.88 -12.95
N TRP A 179 19.06 19.71 -13.58
CA TRP A 179 17.92 18.80 -13.42
C TRP A 179 18.04 17.89 -12.20
N LEU A 180 19.24 17.53 -11.76
CA LEU A 180 19.41 16.62 -10.64
C LEU A 180 18.80 17.18 -9.33
N PRO A 181 19.01 18.46 -8.95
CA PRO A 181 18.33 19.04 -7.79
C PRO A 181 16.80 19.00 -7.89
N PHE A 182 16.25 19.30 -9.07
CA PHE A 182 14.80 19.25 -9.31
C PHE A 182 14.27 17.82 -9.15
N LEU A 183 14.89 16.85 -9.82
CA LEU A 183 14.55 15.44 -9.74
C LEU A 183 14.59 14.92 -8.29
N MET A 184 15.63 15.27 -7.53
CA MET A 184 15.77 14.87 -6.14
C MET A 184 14.71 15.50 -5.22
N THR A 185 14.30 16.74 -5.51
CA THR A 185 13.20 17.40 -4.79
C THR A 185 11.86 16.69 -5.04
N VAL A 186 11.57 16.37 -6.31
CA VAL A 186 10.36 15.62 -6.70
C VAL A 186 10.39 14.21 -6.09
N TYR A 187 11.54 13.54 -6.10
CA TYR A 187 11.74 12.26 -5.43
C TYR A 187 11.41 12.32 -3.94
N LEU A 188 11.94 13.31 -3.21
CA LEU A 188 11.66 13.48 -1.78
C LEU A 188 10.17 13.75 -1.53
N LEU A 189 9.52 14.58 -2.35
CA LEU A 189 8.08 14.81 -2.27
C LEU A 189 7.29 13.49 -2.38
N MET A 190 7.60 12.68 -3.39
CA MET A 190 6.99 11.35 -3.57
C MET A 190 7.30 10.43 -2.38
N LYS A 191 8.51 10.49 -1.79
CA LYS A 191 8.87 9.67 -0.63
C LYS A 191 8.11 10.05 0.63
N VAL A 192 7.94 11.35 0.90
CA VAL A 192 7.17 11.81 2.05
C VAL A 192 5.70 11.41 1.89
N ALA A 193 5.11 11.58 0.70
CA ALA A 193 3.75 11.14 0.42
C ALA A 193 3.60 9.62 0.57
N GLY A 194 4.48 8.84 -0.07
CA GLY A 194 4.51 7.38 0.01
C GLY A 194 4.66 6.85 1.44
N TYR A 195 5.50 7.49 2.27
CA TYR A 195 5.66 7.11 3.67
C TYR A 195 4.36 7.32 4.48
N LYS A 196 3.64 8.41 4.25
CA LYS A 196 2.33 8.65 4.91
C LYS A 196 1.30 7.59 4.51
N VAL A 197 1.25 7.23 3.23
CA VAL A 197 0.39 6.15 2.71
C VAL A 197 0.75 4.80 3.35
N TYR A 198 2.04 4.48 3.45
CA TYR A 198 2.51 3.30 4.17
C TYR A 198 2.07 3.32 5.64
N LYS A 199 2.23 4.46 6.35
CA LYS A 199 1.80 4.59 7.76
C LYS A 199 0.31 4.36 7.93
N TYR A 200 -0.50 4.83 6.98
CA TYR A 200 -1.93 4.56 6.96
C TYR A 200 -2.21 3.06 6.84
N ALA A 201 -1.61 2.37 5.85
CA ALA A 201 -1.74 0.92 5.68
C ALA A 201 -1.33 0.16 6.94
N TYR A 202 -0.17 0.51 7.50
CA TYR A 202 0.39 -0.13 8.69
C TYR A 202 -0.57 -0.02 9.88
N LYS A 203 -1.09 1.18 10.16
CA LYS A 203 -2.05 1.41 11.26
C LYS A 203 -3.36 0.64 11.02
N LYS A 204 -3.89 0.70 9.80
CA LYS A 204 -5.12 -0.02 9.41
C LYS A 204 -4.96 -1.52 9.64
N MET A 205 -3.85 -2.10 9.18
CA MET A 205 -3.60 -3.54 9.29
C MET A 205 -3.29 -3.98 10.72
N LEU A 206 -2.60 -3.16 11.51
CA LEU A 206 -2.38 -3.44 12.92
C LEU A 206 -3.71 -3.51 13.68
N LYS A 207 -4.63 -2.58 13.42
CA LYS A 207 -5.97 -2.57 14.01
C LYS A 207 -6.79 -3.81 13.62
N LEU A 208 -6.85 -4.13 12.32
CA LEU A 208 -7.58 -5.32 11.85
C LEU A 208 -7.02 -6.61 12.44
N LYS A 209 -5.70 -6.73 12.51
CA LYS A 209 -5.05 -7.91 13.10
C LYS A 209 -5.34 -8.06 14.59
N TYR A 210 -5.40 -6.96 15.32
CA TYR A 210 -5.77 -6.99 16.73
C TYR A 210 -7.19 -7.53 16.91
N LEU A 211 -8.15 -7.00 16.15
CA LEU A 211 -9.54 -7.46 16.16
C LEU A 211 -9.68 -8.94 15.82
N TYR A 212 -8.96 -9.41 14.80
CA TYR A 212 -8.99 -10.81 14.37
C TYR A 212 -8.41 -11.78 15.40
N ASN A 213 -7.41 -11.35 16.19
CA ASN A 213 -6.80 -12.21 17.20
C ASN A 213 -7.64 -12.29 18.50
N GLU A 214 -8.61 -11.39 18.69
CA GLU A 214 -9.52 -11.37 19.85
C GLU A 214 -10.82 -12.14 19.61
N THR A 215 -11.14 -12.48 18.35
CA THR A 215 -12.29 -13.30 17.92
C THR A 215 -11.91 -14.76 17.71
#